data_AF-A0A1Y0I1C1-F1
#
_entry.id   AF-A0A1Y0I1C1-F1
#
_cell.length_a   1.000
_cell.length_b   1.000
_cell.length_c   1.000
_cell.angle_alpha   90.00
_cell.angle_beta   90.00
_cell.angle_gamma   90.00
#
_symmetry.space_group_name_H-M   'P 1'
#
loop_
_entity.id
_entity.type
_entity.pdbx_description
1 polymer ?
#
loop_
_entity_poly.entity_id
_entity_poly.type
_entity_poly.pdbx_seq_one_letter_code
_entity_poly.pdbx_strand_id
1 'polypeptide(L)'
;MNAIFRHCYFNGDPHPGNYLFHTDGTVTFLDFGCVKKFEIDFISRWKAMAKTILEQRKDENLQATDALGLIGKLDKFDHDFHWEMMNHVYGPFLTDEPFTFTHAHNSRTNDYMLWENKNRFSSSMPADFLFINRLQWGLAAVMADLEAQNLYARPFKEAVYAQSIPLFAWRGQASI
;
A
#
# COMPACT_ATOMS: atom_id res chain seq x y z
N MET A 1 -1.85 7.22 2.27
CA MET A 1 -1.19 6.54 3.41
C MET A 1 -2.02 6.60 4.68
N ASN A 2 -2.31 7.79 5.24
CA ASN A 2 -3.10 7.93 6.48
C ASN A 2 -4.51 7.33 6.40
N ALA A 3 -5.23 7.53 5.29
CA ALA A 3 -6.56 6.92 5.12
C ALA A 3 -6.56 5.40 5.38
N ILE A 4 -5.57 4.69 4.84
CA ILE A 4 -5.45 3.24 4.98
C ILE A 4 -4.94 2.86 6.36
N PHE A 5 -3.73 3.32 6.72
CA PHE A 5 -3.04 2.81 7.90
C PHE A 5 -3.55 3.41 9.21
N ARG A 6 -3.94 4.69 9.22
CA ARG A 6 -4.50 5.34 10.40
C ARG A 6 -6.00 5.14 10.48
N HIS A 7 -6.72 5.23 9.37
CA HIS A 7 -8.19 5.24 9.39
C HIS A 7 -8.86 3.97 8.87
N CYS A 8 -8.11 3.00 8.34
CA CYS A 8 -8.66 1.74 7.83
C CYS A 8 -9.65 1.93 6.66
N TYR A 9 -9.52 3.02 5.89
CA TYR A 9 -10.33 3.30 4.70
C TYR A 9 -9.46 3.58 3.47
N PHE A 10 -9.99 3.26 2.30
CA PHE A 10 -9.34 3.55 1.03
C PHE A 10 -10.37 4.00 0.00
N ASN A 11 -10.12 5.15 -0.62
CA ASN A 11 -10.91 5.57 -1.76
C ASN A 11 -10.39 4.86 -3.01
N GLY A 12 -11.29 4.10 -3.61
CA GLY A 12 -11.06 3.19 -4.70
C GLY A 12 -11.19 3.80 -6.10
N ASP A 13 -11.32 5.11 -6.23
CA ASP A 13 -11.47 5.78 -7.53
C ASP A 13 -10.47 6.94 -7.67
N PRO A 14 -9.42 6.81 -8.51
CA PRO A 14 -8.38 7.80 -8.65
C PRO A 14 -8.65 8.71 -9.87
N HIS A 15 -9.87 8.71 -10.42
CA HIS A 15 -10.18 9.45 -11.63
C HIS A 15 -9.85 10.95 -11.45
N PRO A 16 -9.07 11.58 -12.35
CA PRO A 16 -8.65 12.97 -12.18
C PRO A 16 -9.81 13.95 -11.98
N GLY A 17 -10.98 13.67 -12.56
CA GLY A 17 -12.19 14.48 -12.39
C GLY A 17 -12.78 14.48 -10.97
N ASN A 18 -12.32 13.61 -10.07
CA ASN A 18 -12.78 13.57 -8.67
C ASN A 18 -12.02 14.54 -7.76
N TYR A 19 -11.04 15.29 -8.30
CA TYR A 19 -10.19 16.20 -7.55
C TYR A 19 -10.31 17.63 -8.10
N LEU A 20 -10.60 18.59 -7.22
CA LEU A 20 -10.51 20.01 -7.52
C LEU A 20 -9.33 20.61 -6.75
N PHE A 21 -8.34 21.13 -7.48
CA PHE A 21 -7.18 21.80 -6.92
C PHE A 21 -7.47 23.29 -6.77
N HIS A 22 -7.33 23.80 -5.56
CA HIS A 22 -7.53 25.20 -5.26
C HIS A 22 -6.21 25.97 -5.27
N THR A 23 -6.29 27.29 -5.48
CA THR A 23 -5.11 28.17 -5.51
C THR A 23 -4.39 28.27 -4.16
N ASP A 24 -5.06 27.93 -3.07
CA ASP A 24 -4.49 27.87 -1.72
C ASP A 24 -3.81 26.53 -1.40
N GLY A 25 -3.74 25.61 -2.37
CA GLY A 25 -3.13 24.29 -2.22
C GLY A 25 -4.04 23.25 -1.57
N THR A 26 -5.28 23.60 -1.20
CA THR A 26 -6.26 22.62 -0.75
C THR A 26 -6.80 21.81 -1.93
N VAL A 27 -7.30 20.60 -1.65
CA VAL A 27 -7.89 19.71 -2.65
C VAL A 27 -9.27 19.28 -2.17
N THR A 28 -10.30 19.54 -2.98
CA THR A 28 -11.64 18.98 -2.74
C THR A 28 -11.76 17.62 -3.41
N PHE A 29 -12.25 16.65 -2.66
CA PHE A 29 -12.57 15.30 -3.14
C PHE A 29 -14.08 15.22 -3.38
N LEU A 30 -14.49 14.87 -4.59
CA LEU A 30 -15.89 14.91 -5.01
C LEU A 30 -16.61 13.57 -4.84
N ASP A 31 -15.91 12.45 -5.08
CA ASP A 31 -16.51 11.11 -5.11
C ASP A 31 -15.95 10.20 -4.00
N PHE A 32 -16.87 9.56 -3.28
CA PHE A 32 -16.61 8.56 -2.24
C PHE A 32 -17.40 7.26 -2.46
N GLY A 33 -17.95 7.05 -3.66
CA GLY A 33 -18.75 5.89 -4.05
C GLY A 33 -17.96 4.58 -4.10
N CYS A 34 -16.63 4.64 -4.17
CA CYS A 34 -15.74 3.48 -4.18
C CYS A 34 -14.90 3.35 -2.90
N VAL A 35 -15.45 3.67 -1.73
CA VAL A 35 -14.70 3.54 -0.46
C VAL A 35 -14.73 2.11 0.06
N LYS A 36 -13.54 1.54 0.28
CA LYS A 36 -13.35 0.27 0.97
C LYS A 36 -12.97 0.50 2.43
N LYS A 37 -13.68 -0.18 3.35
CA LYS A 37 -13.29 -0.35 4.75
C LYS A 37 -12.44 -1.61 4.90
N PHE A 38 -11.36 -1.51 5.66
CA PHE A 38 -10.55 -2.65 6.08
C PHE A 38 -10.81 -2.98 7.54
N GLU A 39 -10.76 -4.26 7.86
CA GLU A 39 -10.72 -4.70 9.25
C GLU A 39 -9.40 -4.29 9.92
N ILE A 40 -9.48 -3.89 11.19
CA ILE A 40 -8.33 -3.41 11.95
C ILE A 40 -7.24 -4.49 12.01
N ASP A 41 -7.63 -5.76 12.12
CA ASP A 41 -6.70 -6.89 12.18
C ASP A 41 -5.94 -7.08 10.86
N PHE A 42 -6.60 -6.83 9.72
CA PHE A 42 -5.92 -6.83 8.42
C PHE A 42 -4.89 -5.70 8.34
N ILE A 43 -5.26 -4.48 8.73
CA ILE A 43 -4.34 -3.33 8.75
C ILE A 43 -3.17 -3.58 9.72
N SER A 44 -3.42 -4.21 10.86
CA SER A 44 -2.38 -4.54 11.84
C SER A 44 -1.35 -5.52 11.27
N ARG A 45 -1.81 -6.57 10.57
CA ARG A 45 -0.91 -7.53 9.90
C ARG A 45 -0.14 -6.90 8.75
N TRP A 46 -0.79 -6.03 7.97
CA TRP A 46 -0.11 -5.30 6.91
C TRP A 46 0.96 -4.36 7.46
N LYS A 47 0.66 -3.64 8.54
CA LYS A 47 1.66 -2.82 9.25
C LYS A 47 2.82 -3.66 9.76
N ALA A 48 2.56 -4.85 10.31
CA ALA A 48 3.63 -5.74 10.78
C ALA A 48 4.58 -6.12 9.64
N MET A 49 4.05 -6.54 8.49
CA MET A 49 4.86 -6.83 7.29
C MET A 49 5.63 -5.59 6.82
N ALA A 50 4.97 -4.44 6.70
CA ALA A 50 5.62 -3.19 6.31
C ALA A 50 6.78 -2.81 7.24
N LYS A 51 6.62 -2.98 8.55
CA LYS A 51 7.67 -2.71 9.55
C LYS A 51 8.89 -3.59 9.37
N THR A 52 8.72 -4.88 9.04
CA THR A 52 9.87 -5.76 8.76
C THR A 52 10.71 -5.25 7.59
N ILE A 53 10.08 -4.66 6.56
CA ILE A 53 10.79 -4.06 5.42
C ILE A 53 11.44 -2.74 5.83
N LEU A 54 10.70 -1.84 6.49
CA LEU A 54 11.20 -0.54 6.93
C LEU A 54 12.41 -0.65 7.87
N GLU A 55 12.44 -1.70 8.68
CA GLU A 55 13.48 -1.95 9.68
C GLU A 55 14.48 -3.03 9.21
N GLN A 56 14.40 -3.43 7.93
CA GLN A 56 15.32 -4.38 7.28
C GLN A 56 15.46 -5.74 8.00
N ARG A 57 14.38 -6.21 8.64
CA ARG A 57 14.29 -7.49 9.34
C ARG A 57 13.81 -8.61 8.42
N LYS A 58 14.69 -9.07 7.53
CA LYS A 58 14.38 -10.15 6.59
C LYS A 58 13.91 -11.43 7.29
N ASP A 59 14.58 -11.84 8.35
CA ASP A 59 14.28 -13.11 9.05
C ASP A 59 12.85 -13.16 9.62
N GLU A 60 12.29 -12.02 10.02
CA GLU A 60 10.91 -11.91 10.51
C GLU A 60 9.88 -11.72 9.39
N ASN A 61 10.31 -11.26 8.21
CA ASN A 61 9.43 -10.89 7.11
C ASN A 61 8.64 -12.09 6.58
N LEU A 62 9.23 -13.28 6.50
CA LEU A 62 8.55 -14.47 6.00
C LEU A 62 7.27 -14.75 6.81
N GLN A 63 7.38 -14.73 8.14
CA GLN A 63 6.26 -14.94 9.04
C GLN A 63 5.22 -13.81 8.92
N ALA A 64 5.65 -12.56 8.80
CA ALA A 64 4.73 -11.43 8.65
C ALA A 64 3.96 -11.47 7.31
N THR A 65 4.64 -11.87 6.23
CA THR A 65 4.07 -12.07 4.89
C THR A 65 3.07 -13.23 4.87
N ASP A 66 3.38 -14.33 5.54
CA ASP A 66 2.48 -15.47 5.71
C ASP A 66 1.23 -15.09 6.52
N ALA A 67 1.42 -14.43 7.67
CA ALA A 67 0.32 -14.00 8.53
C ALA A 67 -0.66 -13.06 7.80
N LEU A 68 -0.15 -12.22 6.90
CA LEU A 68 -0.94 -11.35 6.04
C LEU A 68 -1.71 -12.11 4.94
N GLY A 69 -1.39 -13.38 4.70
CA GLY A 69 -2.06 -14.26 3.73
C GLY A 69 -1.51 -14.16 2.32
N LEU A 70 -0.29 -13.64 2.14
CA LEU A 70 0.35 -13.50 0.82
C LEU A 70 1.04 -14.78 0.33
N ILE A 71 1.19 -15.78 1.19
CA ILE A 71 1.79 -17.07 0.86
C ILE A 71 0.68 -18.12 0.71
N GLY A 72 0.59 -18.75 -0.46
CA GLY A 72 -0.35 -19.83 -0.72
C GLY A 72 0.28 -21.22 -0.56
N LYS A 73 1.57 -21.37 -0.91
CA LYS A 73 2.32 -22.63 -0.80
C LYS A 73 3.71 -22.34 -0.24
N LEU A 74 3.85 -22.46 1.08
CA LEU A 74 5.08 -22.12 1.80
C LEU A 74 6.29 -22.93 1.31
N ASP A 75 6.09 -24.21 0.96
CA ASP A 75 7.12 -25.12 0.45
C ASP A 75 7.69 -24.71 -0.92
N LYS A 76 6.97 -23.86 -1.67
CA LYS A 76 7.35 -23.38 -3.01
C LYS A 76 7.55 -21.87 -3.07
N PHE A 77 7.57 -21.21 -1.92
CA PHE A 77 7.70 -19.77 -1.84
C PHE A 77 9.17 -19.37 -1.78
N ASP A 78 9.63 -18.62 -2.78
CA ASP A 78 10.96 -18.02 -2.82
C ASP A 78 10.94 -16.72 -2.01
N HIS A 79 11.36 -16.81 -0.75
CA HIS A 79 11.39 -15.66 0.16
C HIS A 79 12.44 -14.62 -0.24
N ASP A 80 13.57 -15.04 -0.79
CA ASP A 80 14.63 -14.13 -1.24
C ASP A 80 14.12 -13.23 -2.37
N PHE A 81 13.47 -13.81 -3.37
CA PHE A 81 12.84 -13.06 -4.44
C PHE A 81 11.73 -12.13 -3.92
N HIS A 82 10.88 -12.62 -3.00
CA HIS A 82 9.84 -11.78 -2.40
C HIS A 82 10.43 -10.58 -1.65
N TRP A 83 11.50 -10.81 -0.89
CA TRP A 83 12.21 -9.77 -0.16
C TRP A 83 12.79 -8.70 -1.10
N GLU A 84 13.43 -9.12 -2.19
CA GLU A 84 13.96 -8.21 -3.22
C GLU A 84 12.84 -7.38 -3.87
N MET A 85 11.77 -8.04 -4.30
CA MET A 85 10.59 -7.39 -4.89
C MET A 85 9.98 -6.37 -3.93
N MET A 86 9.78 -6.73 -2.66
CA MET A 86 9.19 -5.84 -1.67
C MET A 86 10.11 -4.66 -1.32
N ASN A 87 11.43 -4.84 -1.27
CA ASN A 87 12.36 -3.72 -1.10
C ASN A 87 12.34 -2.77 -2.30
N HIS A 88 12.13 -3.27 -3.52
CA HIS A 88 11.93 -2.40 -4.68
C HIS A 88 10.63 -1.59 -4.57
N VAL A 89 9.52 -2.25 -4.26
CA VAL A 89 8.20 -1.62 -4.11
C VAL A 89 8.19 -0.58 -2.98
N TYR A 90 8.86 -0.88 -1.87
CA TYR A 90 8.98 0.02 -0.72
C TYR A 90 10.11 1.03 -0.85
N GLY A 91 10.93 0.98 -1.91
CA GLY A 91 12.07 1.86 -2.14
C GLY A 91 11.80 3.35 -1.87
N PRO A 92 10.68 3.94 -2.36
CA PRO A 92 10.34 5.34 -2.09
C PRO A 92 10.18 5.67 -0.59
N PHE A 93 9.92 4.66 0.25
CA PHE A 93 9.70 4.81 1.69
C PHE A 93 10.91 4.43 2.54
N LEU A 94 11.97 3.91 1.91
CA LEU A 94 13.21 3.49 2.58
C LEU A 94 14.29 4.57 2.55
N THR A 95 14.19 5.53 1.61
CA THR A 95 15.14 6.63 1.46
C THR A 95 14.75 7.85 2.30
N ASP A 96 15.74 8.47 2.95
CA ASP A 96 15.57 9.77 3.63
C ASP A 96 15.82 10.97 2.68
N GLU A 97 16.10 10.70 1.39
CA GLU A 97 16.19 11.70 0.32
C GLU A 97 14.89 11.78 -0.50
N PRO A 98 14.60 12.92 -1.14
CA PRO A 98 13.47 13.04 -2.06
C PRO A 98 13.53 11.97 -3.16
N PHE A 99 12.42 11.28 -3.36
CA PHE A 99 12.26 10.31 -4.43
C PHE A 99 11.38 10.90 -5.53
N THR A 100 11.74 10.64 -6.79
CA THR A 100 10.93 11.02 -7.95
C THR A 100 10.30 9.77 -8.55
N PHE A 101 8.96 9.74 -8.64
CA PHE A 101 8.29 8.69 -9.40
C PHE A 101 8.58 8.86 -10.89
N THR A 102 8.98 7.77 -11.55
CA THR A 102 9.32 7.73 -12.98
C THR A 102 8.71 6.52 -13.65
N HIS A 103 8.51 6.57 -14.96
CA HIS A 103 8.07 5.41 -15.73
C HIS A 103 9.04 4.23 -15.62
N ALA A 104 10.36 4.50 -15.52
CA ALA A 104 11.37 3.46 -15.36
C ALA A 104 11.18 2.68 -14.05
N HIS A 105 10.94 3.38 -12.93
CA HIS A 105 10.65 2.74 -11.65
C HIS A 105 9.36 1.91 -11.70
N ASN A 106 8.29 2.46 -12.27
CA ASN A 106 7.01 1.77 -12.41
C ASN A 106 7.13 0.53 -13.32
N SER A 107 7.89 0.63 -14.42
CA SER A 107 8.14 -0.50 -15.32
C SER A 107 8.88 -1.62 -14.58
N ARG A 108 9.91 -1.29 -13.79
CA ARG A 108 10.64 -2.29 -13.02
C ARG A 108 9.75 -2.95 -11.96
N THR A 109 8.86 -2.20 -11.33
CA THR A 109 7.86 -2.76 -10.41
C THR A 109 6.92 -3.74 -11.14
N ASN A 110 6.47 -3.40 -12.36
CA ASN A 110 5.65 -4.29 -13.18
C ASN A 110 6.40 -5.57 -13.57
N ASP A 111 7.69 -5.46 -13.90
CA ASP A 111 8.53 -6.61 -14.21
C ASP A 111 8.59 -7.58 -13.02
N TYR A 112 8.90 -7.09 -11.82
CA TYR A 112 8.90 -7.93 -10.61
C TYR A 112 7.55 -8.59 -10.33
N MET A 113 6.45 -7.85 -10.49
CA MET A 113 5.12 -8.30 -10.08
C MET A 113 4.48 -9.27 -11.08
N LEU A 114 4.75 -9.11 -12.39
CA LEU A 114 4.11 -9.88 -13.46
C LEU A 114 5.06 -10.85 -14.17
N TRP A 115 6.17 -10.33 -14.69
CA TRP A 115 6.99 -11.04 -15.67
C TRP A 115 8.06 -11.91 -15.02
N GLU A 116 8.75 -11.37 -14.01
CA GLU A 116 9.84 -12.02 -13.27
C GLU A 116 9.36 -12.72 -12.00
N ASN A 117 8.05 -12.68 -11.70
CA ASN A 117 7.49 -13.16 -10.45
C ASN A 117 7.65 -14.68 -10.25
N LYS A 118 8.72 -15.08 -9.54
CA LYS A 118 8.99 -16.48 -9.20
C LYS A 118 7.91 -17.10 -8.32
N ASN A 119 7.19 -16.28 -7.56
CA ASN A 119 6.13 -16.71 -6.66
C ASN A 119 4.74 -16.66 -7.27
N ARG A 120 4.58 -16.49 -8.58
CA ARG A 120 3.27 -16.38 -9.25
C ARG A 120 2.30 -17.55 -9.01
N PHE A 121 2.83 -18.74 -8.69
CA PHE A 121 2.02 -19.95 -8.41
C PHE A 121 2.09 -20.42 -6.95
N SER A 122 2.89 -19.76 -6.11
CA SER A 122 3.06 -20.04 -4.68
C SER A 122 2.58 -18.90 -3.79
N SER A 123 2.33 -17.71 -4.35
CA SER A 123 1.68 -16.58 -3.68
C SER A 123 0.17 -16.77 -3.64
N SER A 124 -0.45 -16.15 -2.64
CA SER A 124 -1.88 -15.91 -2.56
C SER A 124 -2.12 -14.40 -2.58
N MET A 125 -3.29 -13.98 -3.06
CA MET A 125 -3.69 -12.57 -3.06
C MET A 125 -4.98 -12.44 -2.26
N PRO A 126 -4.94 -11.98 -0.99
CA PRO A 126 -6.13 -11.69 -0.23
C PRO A 126 -7.05 -10.72 -0.98
N ALA A 127 -8.36 -10.92 -0.89
CA ALA A 127 -9.34 -10.09 -1.60
C ALA A 127 -9.19 -8.59 -1.27
N ASP A 128 -8.75 -8.28 -0.05
CA ASP A 128 -8.46 -6.92 0.39
C ASP A 128 -7.39 -6.21 -0.46
N PHE A 129 -6.37 -6.95 -0.94
CA PHE A 129 -5.30 -6.41 -1.77
C PHE A 129 -5.69 -6.21 -3.24
N LEU A 130 -6.68 -6.94 -3.75
CA LEU A 130 -7.14 -6.78 -5.14
C LEU A 130 -7.66 -5.36 -5.41
N PHE A 131 -8.35 -4.76 -4.44
CA PHE A 131 -8.82 -3.38 -4.54
C PHE A 131 -7.68 -2.38 -4.56
N ILE A 132 -6.60 -2.62 -3.80
CA ILE A 132 -5.44 -1.74 -3.73
C ILE A 132 -4.63 -1.79 -5.04
N ASN A 133 -4.38 -3.00 -5.55
CA ASN A 133 -3.55 -3.21 -6.74
C ASN A 133 -4.07 -2.46 -7.96
N ARG A 134 -5.38 -2.47 -8.20
CA ARG A 134 -5.99 -1.86 -9.40
C ARG A 134 -5.75 -0.34 -9.49
N LEU A 135 -5.54 0.30 -8.36
CA LEU A 135 -5.47 1.76 -8.24
C LEU A 135 -4.07 2.26 -7.97
N GLN A 136 -3.27 1.45 -7.30
CA GLN A 136 -1.86 1.71 -7.12
C GLN A 136 -1.16 1.89 -8.47
N TRP A 137 -1.56 1.14 -9.50
CA TRP A 137 -0.96 1.21 -10.83
C TRP A 137 -1.37 2.49 -11.57
N GLY A 138 -2.65 2.86 -11.50
CA GLY A 138 -3.14 4.12 -12.07
C GLY A 138 -2.53 5.34 -11.39
N LEU A 139 -2.49 5.34 -10.05
CA LEU A 139 -1.85 6.40 -9.28
C LEU A 139 -0.35 6.48 -9.56
N ALA A 140 0.35 5.34 -9.63
CA ALA A 140 1.79 5.32 -9.93
C ALA A 140 2.07 5.90 -11.32
N ALA A 141 1.24 5.59 -12.33
CA ALA A 141 1.35 6.18 -13.66
C ALA A 141 1.19 7.70 -13.62
N VAL A 142 0.14 8.22 -12.96
CA VAL A 142 -0.07 9.67 -12.80
C VAL A 142 1.10 10.33 -12.06
N MET A 143 1.62 9.70 -11.00
CA MET A 143 2.78 10.22 -10.28
C MET A 143 4.04 10.26 -11.17
N ALA A 144 4.20 9.30 -12.09
CA ALA A 144 5.30 9.30 -13.05
C ALA A 144 5.13 10.35 -14.15
N ASP A 145 3.91 10.52 -14.68
CA ASP A 145 3.60 11.55 -15.68
C ASP A 145 3.87 12.96 -15.15
N LEU A 146 3.65 13.18 -13.85
CA LEU A 146 3.90 14.43 -13.13
C LEU A 146 5.35 14.56 -12.62
N GLU A 147 6.19 13.53 -12.79
CA GLU A 147 7.52 13.43 -12.17
C GLU A 147 7.49 13.80 -10.68
N ALA A 148 6.48 13.29 -9.96
CA ALA A 148 6.17 13.69 -8.61
C ALA A 148 7.35 13.41 -7.67
N GLN A 149 7.97 14.48 -7.18
CA GLN A 149 9.10 14.42 -6.26
C GLN A 149 8.70 14.80 -4.84
N ASN A 150 8.99 13.93 -3.87
CA ASN A 150 8.77 14.23 -2.46
C ASN A 150 9.59 13.32 -1.54
N LEU A 151 9.66 13.67 -0.27
CA LEU A 151 10.15 12.79 0.80
C LEU A 151 8.99 11.91 1.31
N TYR A 152 8.85 10.70 0.75
CA TYR A 152 7.72 9.82 1.09
C TYR A 152 7.95 8.96 2.35
N ALA A 153 9.21 8.72 2.74
CA ALA A 153 9.54 7.87 3.88
C ALA A 153 8.90 8.36 5.19
N ARG A 154 8.98 9.66 5.47
CA ARG A 154 8.43 10.25 6.70
C ARG A 154 6.91 10.05 6.83
N PRO A 155 6.05 10.52 5.90
CA PRO A 155 4.61 10.34 6.02
C PRO A 155 4.19 8.87 5.99
N PHE A 156 4.95 7.99 5.32
CA PHE A 156 4.68 6.56 5.32
C PHE A 156 4.98 5.93 6.69
N LYS A 157 6.17 6.17 7.26
CA LYS A 157 6.55 5.74 8.61
C LYS A 157 5.52 6.24 9.62
N GLU A 158 5.20 7.54 9.62
CA GLU A 158 4.19 8.12 10.52
C GLU A 158 2.84 7.36 10.44
N ALA A 159 2.36 7.05 9.23
CA ALA A 159 1.10 6.32 9.06
C ALA A 159 1.18 4.84 9.52
N VAL A 160 2.30 4.15 9.26
CA VAL A 160 2.51 2.74 9.63
C VAL A 160 2.63 2.57 11.15
N TYR A 161 3.33 3.48 11.84
CA TYR A 161 3.52 3.42 13.30
C TYR A 161 2.38 4.06 14.10
N ALA A 162 1.54 4.89 13.48
CA ALA A 162 0.36 5.43 14.14
C ALA A 162 -0.62 4.34 14.57
N GLN A 163 -1.39 4.60 15.64
CA GLN A 163 -2.52 3.78 16.02
C GLN A 163 -3.60 3.80 14.91
N SER A 164 -4.16 2.63 14.60
CA SER A 164 -5.32 2.52 13.72
C SER A 164 -6.59 2.88 14.48
N ILE A 165 -7.26 3.94 14.03
CA ILE A 165 -8.49 4.50 14.59
C ILE A 165 -9.46 4.71 13.40
N PRO A 166 -10.39 3.75 13.15
CA PRO A 166 -11.38 3.92 12.10
C PRO A 166 -12.21 5.18 12.29
N LEU A 167 -12.37 5.97 11.22
CA LEU A 167 -13.11 7.25 11.25
C LEU A 167 -14.57 7.08 11.69
N PHE A 168 -15.17 5.96 11.33
CA PHE A 168 -16.55 5.62 11.68
C PHE A 168 -16.53 4.35 12.53
N ALA A 169 -16.55 4.52 13.85
CA ALA A 169 -16.94 3.44 14.75
C ALA A 169 -18.47 3.30 14.65
N TRP A 170 -18.95 2.14 14.21
CA TRP A 170 -20.38 1.86 14.25
C TRP A 170 -20.81 1.83 15.72
N ARG A 171 -21.46 2.91 16.19
CA ARG A 171 -22.18 2.89 17.47
C ARG A 171 -23.42 2.04 17.21
N GLY A 172 -23.46 0.84 17.78
CA GLY A 172 -24.64 -0.01 17.68
C GLY A 172 -25.90 0.70 18.12
N GLN A 173 -27.00 0.34 17.45
CA GLN A 173 -28.37 0.79 17.65
C GLN A 173 -28.62 1.34 19.07
N ALA A 174 -28.92 2.65 19.15
CA ALA A 174 -29.79 3.11 20.21
C ALA A 174 -31.14 2.42 19.96
N SER A 175 -31.46 1.46 20.81
CA SER A 175 -32.80 0.88 20.89
C SER A 175 -33.79 2.02 21.07
N ILE A 176 -34.72 2.15 20.12
CA ILE A 176 -35.99 2.88 20.31
C ILE A 176 -36.98 1.87 20.89
#